data_AF-A0A842LKH2-F1
#
_entry.id   AF-A0A842LKH2-F1
#
_cell.length_a   1.000
_cell.length_b   1.000
_cell.length_c   1.000
_cell.angle_alpha   90.00
_cell.angle_beta   90.00
_cell.angle_gamma   90.00
#
_symmetry.space_group_name_H-M   'P 1'
#
loop_
_entity.id
_entity.type
_entity.pdbx_description
1 polymer ?
#
loop_
_entity_poly.entity_id
_entity_poly.type
_entity_poly.pdbx_seq_one_letter_code
_entity_poly.pdbx_strand_id
1 'polypeptide(L)'
;LIFGASLIFALWWISEPDMGFNERFRSAEALERSSNFRAAARKYEKKGNFEKAGECYEKAGMQESAAWCYERAGKYGRAAEIYEKLAEREGETYYWKEAHELWKKAGDMKRAAKTLERYAEEEPWFWEDVAKLWKELGEEEKWREATKKALEYYMKEAEEEGVFWEDVAKLYEELGEREEARRYYQKFLEYCLKEAENDGSWWKHVSEVYEKLGMVEEAEEAKGKYEKFGKIKMD
;
A
#
# COMPACT_ATOMS: atom_id res chain seq x y z
N LEU A 1 -48.97 7.44 -21.06
CA LEU A 1 -47.62 7.44 -21.68
C LEU A 1 -46.83 8.72 -21.35
N ILE A 2 -46.79 9.17 -20.07
CA ILE A 2 -46.05 10.40 -19.67
C ILE A 2 -45.06 10.15 -18.52
N PHE A 3 -45.09 8.98 -17.87
CA PHE A 3 -44.24 8.69 -16.70
C PHE A 3 -42.81 8.23 -17.01
N GLY A 4 -42.46 7.92 -18.26
CA GLY A 4 -41.11 7.48 -18.64
C GLY A 4 -40.12 8.62 -18.86
N ALA A 5 -40.58 9.79 -19.33
CA ALA A 5 -39.71 10.92 -19.62
C ALA A 5 -39.26 11.65 -18.34
N SER A 6 -40.10 11.71 -17.31
CA SER A 6 -39.80 12.40 -16.05
C SER A 6 -38.74 11.71 -15.20
N LEU A 7 -38.66 10.37 -15.24
CA LEU A 7 -37.66 9.60 -14.49
C LEU A 7 -36.27 9.70 -15.11
N ILE A 8 -36.19 9.72 -16.45
CA ILE A 8 -34.94 9.95 -17.19
C ILE A 8 -34.49 11.41 -17.01
N PHE A 9 -35.44 12.36 -17.00
CA PHE A 9 -35.13 13.77 -16.73
C PHE A 9 -34.66 13.98 -15.28
N ALA A 10 -35.24 13.28 -14.31
CA ALA A 10 -34.84 13.32 -12.90
C ALA A 10 -33.48 12.66 -12.65
N LEU A 11 -33.18 11.52 -13.28
CA LEU A 11 -31.85 10.88 -13.23
C LEU A 11 -30.78 11.73 -13.93
N TRP A 12 -31.12 12.36 -15.06
CA TRP A 12 -30.24 13.32 -15.72
C TRP A 12 -29.99 14.57 -14.85
N TRP A 13 -31.01 15.05 -14.13
CA TRP A 13 -30.92 16.17 -13.18
C TRP A 13 -30.11 15.84 -11.92
N ILE A 14 -30.23 14.62 -11.38
CA ILE A 14 -29.46 14.15 -10.20
C ILE A 14 -27.99 13.94 -10.55
N SER A 15 -27.65 13.56 -11.79
CA SER A 15 -26.26 13.49 -12.25
C SER A 15 -25.64 14.86 -12.56
N GLU A 16 -26.44 15.92 -12.75
CA GLU A 16 -25.98 17.26 -13.15
C GLU A 16 -26.81 18.42 -12.53
N PRO A 17 -26.82 18.57 -11.19
CA PRO A 17 -27.63 19.61 -10.55
C PRO A 17 -27.14 21.05 -10.80
N ASP A 18 -25.88 21.23 -11.24
CA ASP A 18 -25.21 22.54 -11.28
C ASP A 18 -25.07 23.18 -12.68
N MET A 19 -25.46 22.49 -13.77
CA MET A 19 -25.33 23.08 -15.12
C MET A 19 -26.56 23.87 -15.52
N GLY A 20 -26.38 25.18 -15.67
CA GLY A 20 -27.41 26.11 -16.12
C GLY A 20 -27.91 25.75 -17.53
N PHE A 21 -29.16 26.09 -17.84
CA PHE A 21 -29.82 25.75 -19.12
C PHE A 21 -28.97 26.13 -20.35
N ASN A 22 -28.35 27.31 -20.33
CA ASN A 22 -27.50 27.81 -21.43
C ASN A 22 -26.17 27.05 -21.55
N GLU A 23 -25.64 26.52 -20.44
CA GLU A 23 -24.37 25.79 -20.43
C GLU A 23 -24.49 24.44 -21.14
N ARG A 24 -25.69 23.82 -21.08
CA ARG A 24 -25.98 22.53 -21.71
C ARG A 24 -25.79 22.56 -23.23
N PHE A 25 -26.05 23.69 -23.87
CA PHE A 25 -25.92 23.86 -25.33
C PHE A 25 -24.52 24.33 -25.80
N ARG A 26 -23.69 24.86 -24.90
CA ARG A 26 -22.33 25.34 -25.26
C ARG A 26 -21.36 24.17 -25.44
N SER A 27 -20.39 24.27 -26.35
CA SER A 27 -19.32 23.26 -26.44
C SER A 27 -18.40 23.30 -25.22
N ALA A 28 -17.68 22.20 -24.94
CA ALA A 28 -16.69 22.14 -23.86
C ALA A 28 -15.62 23.23 -24.01
N GLU A 29 -15.09 23.43 -25.23
CA GLU A 29 -14.12 24.49 -25.55
C GLU A 29 -14.70 25.90 -25.36
N ALA A 30 -15.98 26.11 -25.70
CA ALA A 30 -16.61 27.40 -25.48
C ALA A 30 -16.76 27.71 -23.98
N LEU A 31 -17.06 26.70 -23.15
CA LEU A 31 -17.13 26.84 -21.70
C LEU A 31 -15.76 27.11 -21.09
N GLU A 32 -14.74 26.39 -21.55
CA GLU A 32 -13.33 26.57 -21.17
C GLU A 32 -12.83 27.99 -21.48
N ARG A 33 -13.11 28.51 -22.69
CA ARG A 33 -12.75 29.89 -23.07
C ARG A 33 -13.45 30.96 -22.23
N SER A 34 -14.62 30.64 -21.65
CA SER A 34 -15.31 31.52 -20.71
C SER A 34 -14.92 31.30 -19.25
N SER A 35 -13.82 30.59 -18.99
CA SER A 35 -13.32 30.25 -17.65
C SER A 35 -14.31 29.44 -16.78
N ASN A 36 -15.33 28.84 -17.39
CA ASN A 36 -16.25 27.93 -16.69
C ASN A 36 -15.68 26.52 -16.75
N PHE A 37 -14.58 26.32 -16.01
CA PHE A 37 -13.80 25.10 -16.07
C PHE A 37 -14.54 23.87 -15.52
N ARG A 38 -15.38 24.02 -14.49
CA ARG A 38 -16.18 22.92 -13.93
C ARG A 38 -17.14 22.33 -14.96
N ALA A 39 -17.91 23.19 -15.66
CA ALA A 39 -18.84 22.73 -16.68
C ALA A 39 -18.10 22.19 -17.92
N ALA A 40 -16.98 22.81 -18.31
CA ALA A 40 -16.13 22.32 -19.40
C ALA A 40 -15.58 20.92 -19.09
N ALA A 41 -15.07 20.70 -17.88
CA ALA A 41 -14.50 19.43 -17.42
C ALA A 41 -15.50 18.28 -17.53
N ARG A 42 -16.73 18.45 -16.99
CA ARG A 42 -17.80 17.45 -17.09
C ARG A 42 -18.12 17.09 -18.54
N LYS A 43 -18.10 18.06 -19.46
CA LYS A 43 -18.34 17.79 -20.88
C LYS A 43 -17.18 17.06 -21.54
N TYR A 44 -15.95 17.36 -21.17
CA TYR A 44 -14.78 16.61 -21.64
C TYR A 44 -14.80 15.17 -21.09
N GLU A 45 -15.13 15.00 -19.82
CA GLU A 45 -15.28 13.70 -19.14
C GLU A 45 -16.34 12.83 -19.83
N LYS A 46 -17.54 13.38 -20.09
CA LYS A 46 -18.61 12.67 -20.82
C LYS A 46 -18.22 12.27 -22.25
N LYS A 47 -17.29 12.99 -22.86
CA LYS A 47 -16.74 12.68 -24.18
C LYS A 47 -15.56 11.71 -24.12
N GLY A 48 -15.15 11.27 -22.93
CA GLY A 48 -13.99 10.42 -22.71
C GLY A 48 -12.64 11.13 -22.87
N ASN A 49 -12.64 12.47 -23.00
CA ASN A 49 -11.40 13.24 -23.04
C ASN A 49 -10.95 13.57 -21.62
N PHE A 50 -10.43 12.56 -20.94
CA PHE A 50 -10.05 12.66 -19.54
C PHE A 50 -8.86 13.58 -19.28
N GLU A 51 -7.93 13.73 -20.24
CA GLU A 51 -6.81 14.65 -20.09
C GLU A 51 -7.29 16.11 -19.99
N LYS A 52 -8.10 16.57 -20.94
CA LYS A 52 -8.69 17.92 -20.89
C LYS A 52 -9.65 18.11 -19.71
N ALA A 53 -10.38 17.04 -19.33
CA ALA A 53 -11.22 17.08 -18.15
C ALA A 53 -10.39 17.32 -16.88
N GLY A 54 -9.27 16.61 -16.72
CA GLY A 54 -8.32 16.78 -15.62
C GLY A 54 -7.77 18.19 -15.54
N GLU A 55 -7.31 18.76 -16.66
CA GLU A 55 -6.81 20.15 -16.71
C GLU A 55 -7.88 21.17 -16.29
N CYS A 56 -9.11 21.00 -16.75
CA CYS A 56 -10.21 21.87 -16.37
C CYS A 56 -10.61 21.70 -14.90
N TYR A 57 -10.65 20.48 -14.37
CA TYR A 57 -10.92 20.25 -12.95
C TYR A 57 -9.80 20.83 -12.07
N GLU A 58 -8.54 20.74 -12.48
CA GLU A 58 -7.39 21.33 -11.79
C GLU A 58 -7.51 22.86 -11.73
N LYS A 59 -7.83 23.51 -12.86
CA LYS A 59 -8.11 24.97 -12.93
C LYS A 59 -9.32 25.39 -12.11
N ALA A 60 -10.31 24.50 -11.94
CA ALA A 60 -11.49 24.72 -11.10
C ALA A 60 -11.21 24.49 -9.60
N GLY A 61 -10.00 24.06 -9.22
CA GLY A 61 -9.65 23.71 -7.84
C GLY A 61 -10.20 22.36 -7.36
N MET A 62 -10.81 21.57 -8.25
CA MET A 62 -11.41 20.27 -7.95
C MET A 62 -10.36 19.16 -8.07
N GLN A 63 -9.45 19.11 -7.10
CA GLN A 63 -8.24 18.28 -7.14
C GLN A 63 -8.54 16.77 -7.26
N GLU A 64 -9.45 16.21 -6.48
CA GLU A 64 -9.79 14.78 -6.55
C GLU A 64 -10.36 14.39 -7.93
N SER A 65 -11.28 15.21 -8.46
CA SER A 65 -11.85 14.99 -9.80
C SER A 65 -10.77 15.12 -10.88
N ALA A 66 -9.80 16.01 -10.70
CA ALA A 66 -8.66 16.16 -11.60
C ALA A 66 -7.76 14.92 -11.56
N ALA A 67 -7.38 14.45 -10.37
CA ALA A 67 -6.55 13.26 -10.19
C ALA A 67 -7.21 12.01 -10.80
N TRP A 68 -8.50 11.81 -10.57
CA TRP A 68 -9.27 10.71 -11.17
C TRP A 68 -9.27 10.78 -12.69
N CYS A 69 -9.47 11.96 -13.27
CA CYS A 69 -9.41 12.15 -14.72
C CYS A 69 -8.00 11.87 -15.27
N TYR A 70 -6.94 12.35 -14.59
CA TYR A 70 -5.57 12.06 -15.01
C TYR A 70 -5.24 10.57 -14.94
N GLU A 71 -5.74 9.83 -13.93
CA GLU A 71 -5.58 8.38 -13.87
C GLU A 71 -6.27 7.70 -15.07
N ARG A 72 -7.52 8.08 -15.38
CA ARG A 72 -8.25 7.57 -16.55
C ARG A 72 -7.56 7.90 -17.87
N ALA A 73 -6.83 9.01 -17.93
CA ALA A 73 -6.01 9.41 -19.07
C ALA A 73 -4.64 8.71 -19.13
N GLY A 74 -4.28 7.88 -18.14
CA GLY A 74 -2.97 7.25 -18.04
C GLY A 74 -1.85 8.19 -17.61
N LYS A 75 -2.19 9.41 -17.15
CA LYS A 75 -1.24 10.43 -16.68
C LYS A 75 -0.94 10.24 -15.19
N TYR A 76 -0.46 9.05 -14.83
CA TYR A 76 -0.31 8.62 -13.44
C TYR A 76 0.56 9.55 -12.60
N GLY A 77 1.67 10.06 -13.14
CA GLY A 77 2.53 10.99 -12.39
C GLY A 77 1.84 12.31 -12.00
N ARG A 78 0.97 12.84 -12.87
CA ARG A 78 0.19 14.05 -12.55
C ARG A 78 -0.90 13.76 -11.51
N ALA A 79 -1.55 12.61 -11.61
CA ALA A 79 -2.51 12.17 -10.60
C ALA A 79 -1.84 12.00 -9.23
N ALA A 80 -0.67 11.35 -9.19
CA ALA A 80 0.11 11.15 -7.97
C ALA A 80 0.51 12.48 -7.32
N GLU A 81 1.01 13.46 -8.08
CA GLU A 81 1.35 14.80 -7.57
C GLU A 81 0.16 15.51 -6.92
N ILE A 82 -1.05 15.29 -7.42
CA ILE A 82 -2.25 15.88 -6.82
C ILE A 82 -2.57 15.18 -5.50
N TYR A 83 -2.47 13.86 -5.45
CA TYR A 83 -2.69 13.12 -4.21
C TYR A 83 -1.65 13.44 -3.14
N GLU A 84 -0.38 13.63 -3.48
CA GLU A 84 0.64 14.11 -2.53
C GLU A 84 0.23 15.46 -1.91
N LYS A 85 -0.21 16.42 -2.74
CA LYS A 85 -0.66 17.74 -2.25
C LYS A 85 -1.92 17.65 -1.39
N LEU A 86 -2.84 16.74 -1.73
CA LEU A 86 -4.02 16.46 -0.91
C LEU A 86 -3.63 15.86 0.44
N ALA A 87 -2.69 14.91 0.44
CA ALA A 87 -2.16 14.29 1.65
C ALA A 87 -1.52 15.33 2.58
N GLU A 88 -0.69 16.24 2.04
CA GLU A 88 -0.04 17.30 2.81
C GLU A 88 -1.03 18.33 3.38
N ARG A 89 -2.13 18.60 2.66
CA ARG A 89 -3.12 19.61 3.06
C ARG A 89 -4.13 19.09 4.06
N GLU A 90 -4.69 17.91 3.81
CA GLU A 90 -5.75 17.33 4.63
C GLU A 90 -5.18 16.50 5.79
N GLY A 91 -3.93 16.06 5.70
CA GLY A 91 -3.30 15.16 6.69
C GLY A 91 -3.82 13.72 6.62
N GLU A 92 -4.55 13.37 5.56
CA GLU A 92 -5.20 12.07 5.41
C GLU A 92 -4.22 11.04 4.83
N THR A 93 -3.94 10.01 5.62
CA THR A 93 -3.00 8.92 5.31
C THR A 93 -3.37 8.15 4.03
N TYR A 94 -4.68 8.08 3.71
CA TYR A 94 -5.20 7.45 2.49
C TYR A 94 -4.56 7.98 1.21
N TYR A 95 -4.33 9.30 1.11
CA TYR A 95 -3.80 9.91 -0.10
C TYR A 95 -2.33 9.54 -0.37
N TRP A 96 -1.53 9.29 0.67
CA TRP A 96 -0.15 8.80 0.50
C TRP A 96 -0.10 7.42 -0.15
N LYS A 97 -1.05 6.54 0.21
CA LYS A 97 -1.19 5.22 -0.40
C LYS A 97 -1.58 5.31 -1.87
N GLU A 98 -2.56 6.13 -2.22
CA GLU A 98 -2.97 6.33 -3.62
C GLU A 98 -1.83 6.94 -4.47
N ALA A 99 -1.12 7.93 -3.92
CA ALA A 99 0.04 8.52 -4.57
C ALA A 99 1.15 7.47 -4.82
N HIS A 100 1.43 6.60 -3.86
CA HIS A 100 2.38 5.49 -4.01
C HIS A 100 2.04 4.57 -5.19
N GLU A 101 0.80 4.10 -5.25
CA GLU A 101 0.36 3.20 -6.33
C GLU A 101 0.40 3.87 -7.70
N LEU A 102 0.07 5.15 -7.77
CA LEU A 102 0.15 5.92 -9.02
C LEU A 102 1.60 6.19 -9.45
N TRP A 103 2.52 6.43 -8.51
CA TRP A 103 3.94 6.54 -8.84
C TRP A 103 4.53 5.23 -9.36
N LYS A 104 4.12 4.09 -8.79
CA LYS A 104 4.44 2.76 -9.34
C LYS A 104 3.94 2.59 -10.77
N LYS A 105 2.67 2.93 -11.04
CA LYS A 105 2.10 2.91 -12.41
C LYS A 105 2.82 3.88 -13.36
N ALA A 106 3.32 5.00 -12.86
CA ALA A 106 4.11 5.97 -13.63
C ALA A 106 5.56 5.50 -13.89
N GLY A 107 6.04 4.48 -13.17
CA GLY A 107 7.41 3.99 -13.24
C GLY A 107 8.43 4.80 -12.41
N ASP A 108 7.98 5.81 -11.65
CA ASP A 108 8.85 6.56 -10.74
C ASP A 108 8.91 5.87 -9.37
N MET A 109 9.70 4.79 -9.33
CA MET A 109 9.86 3.98 -8.12
C MET A 109 10.48 4.77 -6.96
N LYS A 110 11.30 5.80 -7.24
CA LYS A 110 11.92 6.63 -6.20
C LYS A 110 10.89 7.52 -5.51
N ARG A 111 9.95 8.12 -6.25
CA ARG A 111 8.82 8.83 -5.65
C ARG A 111 7.87 7.87 -4.95
N ALA A 112 7.58 6.72 -5.56
CA ALA A 112 6.75 5.68 -4.91
C ALA A 112 7.29 5.29 -3.54
N ALA A 113 8.61 5.10 -3.42
CA ALA A 113 9.25 4.78 -2.15
C ALA A 113 9.11 5.90 -1.12
N LYS A 114 9.28 7.16 -1.52
CA LYS A 114 9.08 8.32 -0.63
C LYS A 114 7.64 8.46 -0.15
N THR A 115 6.66 8.23 -1.01
CA THR A 115 5.25 8.27 -0.60
C THR A 115 4.91 7.11 0.33
N LEU A 116 5.54 5.94 0.16
CA LEU A 116 5.37 4.82 1.08
C LEU A 116 6.03 5.08 2.43
N GLU A 117 7.20 5.74 2.48
CA GLU A 117 7.80 6.23 3.74
C GLU A 117 6.79 7.07 4.52
N ARG A 118 6.13 8.03 3.85
CA ARG A 118 5.12 8.89 4.50
C ARG A 118 3.92 8.10 5.01
N TYR A 119 3.46 7.11 4.24
CA TYR A 119 2.36 6.25 4.64
C TYR A 119 2.73 5.37 5.84
N ALA A 120 3.96 4.85 5.88
CA ALA A 120 4.45 3.96 6.93
C ALA A 120 4.69 4.66 8.28
N GLU A 121 4.80 5.99 8.34
CA GLU A 121 4.86 6.71 9.63
C GLU A 121 3.57 6.51 10.46
N GLU A 122 2.41 6.42 9.79
CA GLU A 122 1.11 6.20 10.43
C GLU A 122 0.73 4.72 10.48
N GLU A 123 1.23 3.92 9.53
CA GLU A 123 0.95 2.48 9.39
C GLU A 123 2.27 1.67 9.43
N PRO A 124 2.90 1.48 10.61
CA PRO A 124 4.30 1.04 10.72
C PRO A 124 4.63 -0.34 10.15
N TRP A 125 3.64 -1.22 9.96
CA TRP A 125 3.88 -2.53 9.34
C TRP A 125 4.39 -2.40 7.89
N PHE A 126 4.16 -1.26 7.22
CA PHE A 126 4.69 -1.02 5.88
C PHE A 126 6.19 -0.67 5.84
N TRP A 127 6.86 -0.50 6.99
CA TRP A 127 8.30 -0.20 6.99
C TRP A 127 9.14 -1.31 6.36
N GLU A 128 8.70 -2.58 6.42
CA GLU A 128 9.36 -3.67 5.70
C GLU A 128 9.28 -3.48 4.18
N ASP A 129 8.10 -3.12 3.65
CA ASP A 129 7.90 -2.84 2.23
C ASP A 129 8.71 -1.62 1.77
N VAL A 130 8.81 -0.58 2.61
CA VAL A 130 9.66 0.59 2.35
C VAL A 130 11.12 0.18 2.27
N ALA A 131 11.60 -0.62 3.23
CA ALA A 131 12.98 -1.11 3.25
C ALA A 131 13.29 -1.92 1.99
N LYS A 132 12.42 -2.85 1.63
CA LYS A 132 12.55 -3.66 0.41
C LYS A 132 12.64 -2.79 -0.84
N LEU A 133 11.77 -1.78 -0.98
CA LEU A 133 11.77 -0.92 -2.15
C LEU A 133 13.06 -0.08 -2.25
N TRP A 134 13.58 0.44 -1.13
CA TRP A 134 14.87 1.14 -1.15
C TRP A 134 16.05 0.24 -1.47
N LYS A 135 16.01 -1.01 -0.98
CA LYS A 135 17.00 -2.04 -1.31
C LYS A 135 17.02 -2.36 -2.80
N GLU A 136 15.85 -2.54 -3.40
CA GLU A 136 15.69 -2.77 -4.85
C GLU A 136 16.17 -1.57 -5.70
N LEU A 137 16.06 -0.35 -5.17
CA LEU A 137 16.57 0.87 -5.78
C LEU A 137 18.09 1.09 -5.57
N GLY A 138 18.74 0.27 -4.75
CA GLY A 138 20.16 0.41 -4.40
C GLY A 138 20.44 1.58 -3.45
N GLU A 139 19.43 2.13 -2.78
CA GLU A 139 19.55 3.25 -1.84
C GLU A 139 19.86 2.70 -0.43
N GLU A 140 21.11 2.26 -0.25
CA GLU A 140 21.60 1.56 0.95
C GLU A 140 21.30 2.29 2.28
N GLU A 141 21.51 3.61 2.33
CA GLU A 141 21.26 4.41 3.53
C GLU A 141 19.78 4.41 3.91
N LYS A 142 18.90 4.62 2.92
CA LYS A 142 17.44 4.63 3.11
C LYS A 142 16.90 3.24 3.44
N TRP A 143 17.46 2.20 2.83
CA TRP A 143 17.15 0.82 3.20
C TRP A 143 17.46 0.57 4.68
N ARG A 144 18.67 0.90 5.15
CA ARG A 144 19.06 0.72 6.56
C ARG A 144 18.17 1.51 7.52
N GLU A 145 17.80 2.74 7.17
CA GLU A 145 16.88 3.54 8.00
C GLU A 145 15.49 2.89 8.09
N ALA A 146 14.92 2.49 6.95
CA ALA A 146 13.61 1.84 6.91
C ALA A 146 13.61 0.48 7.63
N THR A 147 14.67 -0.32 7.48
CA THR A 147 14.82 -1.59 8.21
C THR A 147 14.88 -1.38 9.72
N LYS A 148 15.50 -0.30 10.21
CA LYS A 148 15.48 0.03 11.64
C LYS A 148 14.07 0.36 12.13
N LYS A 149 13.29 1.12 11.37
CA LYS A 149 11.89 1.39 11.72
C LYS A 149 11.02 0.13 11.68
N ALA A 150 11.25 -0.77 10.72
CA ALA A 150 10.60 -2.08 10.69
C ALA A 150 10.97 -2.92 11.92
N LEU A 151 12.24 -2.93 12.32
CA LEU A 151 12.71 -3.59 13.53
C LEU A 151 12.02 -3.03 14.78
N GLU A 152 11.91 -1.71 14.92
CA GLU A 152 11.21 -1.08 16.04
C GLU A 152 9.75 -1.55 16.14
N TYR A 153 9.05 -1.62 14.99
CA TYR A 153 7.69 -2.15 14.93
C TYR A 153 7.62 -3.63 15.34
N TYR A 154 8.37 -4.51 14.68
CA TYR A 154 8.32 -5.95 14.96
C TYR A 154 8.82 -6.31 16.35
N MET A 155 9.76 -5.55 16.92
CA MET A 155 10.19 -5.77 18.31
C MET A 155 9.04 -5.52 19.29
N LYS A 156 8.23 -4.49 19.06
CA LYS A 156 7.05 -4.21 19.89
C LYS A 156 5.99 -5.31 19.72
N GLU A 157 5.68 -5.69 18.49
CA GLU A 157 4.71 -6.76 18.22
C GLU A 157 5.19 -8.11 18.80
N ALA A 158 6.48 -8.41 18.74
CA ALA A 158 7.05 -9.64 19.27
C ALA A 158 7.03 -9.75 20.81
N GLU A 159 6.96 -8.61 21.51
CA GLU A 159 6.74 -8.59 22.96
C GLU A 159 5.30 -8.96 23.32
N GLU A 160 4.32 -8.64 22.46
CA GLU A 160 2.90 -9.00 22.63
C GLU A 160 2.62 -10.42 22.12
N GLU A 161 3.13 -10.75 20.93
CA GLU A 161 2.97 -12.03 20.23
C GLU A 161 4.34 -12.55 19.76
N GLY A 162 4.91 -13.50 20.52
CA GLY A 162 6.27 -14.00 20.30
C GLY A 162 6.55 -14.65 18.93
N VAL A 163 5.53 -14.86 18.10
CA VAL A 163 5.70 -15.31 16.71
C VAL A 163 6.53 -14.32 15.88
N PHE A 164 6.42 -13.02 16.14
CA PHE A 164 7.14 -11.98 15.40
C PHE A 164 8.64 -11.92 15.72
N TRP A 165 9.14 -12.70 16.69
CA TRP A 165 10.59 -12.82 16.90
C TRP A 165 11.32 -13.36 15.66
N GLU A 166 10.62 -14.10 14.79
CA GLU A 166 11.17 -14.55 13.51
C GLU A 166 11.48 -13.38 12.57
N ASP A 167 10.55 -12.42 12.45
CA ASP A 167 10.69 -11.25 11.58
C ASP A 167 11.83 -10.34 12.07
N VAL A 168 11.92 -10.14 13.39
CA VAL A 168 13.05 -9.42 14.00
C VAL A 168 14.38 -10.10 13.64
N ALA A 169 14.47 -11.43 13.77
CA ALA A 169 15.68 -12.18 13.45
C ALA A 169 16.07 -12.08 11.97
N LYS A 170 15.09 -12.20 11.06
CA LYS A 170 15.29 -12.06 9.61
C LYS A 170 15.80 -10.66 9.26
N LEU A 171 15.24 -9.60 9.84
CA LEU A 171 15.68 -8.23 9.57
C LEU A 171 17.13 -7.98 10.03
N TYR A 172 17.54 -8.51 11.20
CA TYR A 172 18.95 -8.47 11.61
C TYR A 172 19.87 -9.31 10.69
N GLU A 173 19.39 -10.47 10.20
CA GLU A 173 20.11 -11.28 9.21
C GLU A 173 20.34 -10.47 7.92
N GLU A 174 19.31 -9.74 7.45
CA GLU A 174 19.42 -8.86 6.28
C GLU A 174 20.41 -7.71 6.48
N LEU A 175 20.49 -7.13 7.68
CA LEU A 175 21.46 -6.09 8.01
C LEU A 175 22.91 -6.62 8.13
N GLY A 176 23.08 -7.94 8.18
CA GLY A 176 24.35 -8.61 8.42
C GLY A 176 24.73 -8.70 9.91
N GLU A 177 23.82 -8.37 10.82
CA GLU A 177 24.02 -8.40 12.27
C GLU A 177 23.78 -9.82 12.82
N ARG A 178 24.72 -10.72 12.48
CA ARG A 178 24.59 -12.17 12.73
C ARG A 178 24.34 -12.54 14.19
N GLU A 179 24.98 -11.86 15.13
CA GLU A 179 24.84 -12.16 16.56
C GLU A 179 23.45 -11.79 17.09
N GLU A 180 22.91 -10.63 16.70
CA GLU A 180 21.54 -10.25 17.05
C GLU A 180 20.53 -11.14 16.34
N ALA A 181 20.71 -11.44 15.06
CA ALA A 181 19.86 -12.38 14.33
C ALA A 181 19.79 -13.74 15.07
N ARG A 182 20.94 -14.29 15.48
CA ARG A 182 21.02 -15.53 16.27
C ARG A 182 20.26 -15.42 17.59
N ARG A 183 20.43 -14.31 18.31
CA ARG A 183 19.75 -14.05 19.59
C ARG A 183 18.22 -14.02 19.42
N TYR A 184 17.71 -13.38 18.38
CA TYR A 184 16.27 -13.32 18.14
C TYR A 184 15.70 -14.63 17.58
N TYR A 185 16.48 -15.39 16.80
CA TYR A 185 16.13 -16.77 16.48
C TYR A 185 16.04 -17.66 17.72
N GLN A 186 16.87 -17.47 18.75
CA GLN A 186 16.72 -18.19 20.02
C GLN A 186 15.41 -17.85 20.73
N LYS A 187 15.01 -16.57 20.76
CA LYS A 187 13.71 -16.17 21.31
C LYS A 187 12.53 -16.77 20.55
N PHE A 188 12.61 -16.76 19.21
CA PHE A 188 11.59 -17.38 18.37
C PHE A 188 11.53 -18.90 18.58
N LEU A 189 12.68 -19.56 18.72
CA LEU A 189 12.76 -20.98 19.06
C LEU A 189 12.05 -21.30 20.38
N GLU A 190 12.31 -20.51 21.44
CA GLU A 190 11.63 -20.67 22.74
C GLU A 190 10.11 -20.58 22.59
N TYR A 191 9.62 -19.63 21.80
CA TYR A 191 8.19 -19.50 21.47
C TYR A 191 7.68 -20.74 20.72
N CYS A 192 8.33 -21.16 19.63
CA CYS A 192 7.91 -22.33 18.85
C CYS A 192 7.90 -23.62 19.67
N LEU A 193 8.88 -23.82 20.56
CA LEU A 193 8.91 -24.99 21.44
C LEU A 193 7.71 -25.03 22.38
N LYS A 194 7.32 -23.89 22.94
CA LYS A 194 6.14 -23.78 23.80
C LYS A 194 4.85 -24.07 23.03
N GLU A 195 4.71 -23.52 21.82
CA GLU A 195 3.54 -23.80 20.98
C GLU A 195 3.48 -25.26 20.53
N ALA A 196 4.63 -25.88 20.26
CA ALA A 196 4.75 -27.28 19.86
C ALA A 196 4.33 -28.29 20.93
N GLU A 197 4.27 -27.89 22.21
CA GLU A 197 3.68 -28.69 23.29
C GLU A 197 2.16 -28.83 23.14
N ASN A 198 1.50 -27.80 22.58
CA ASN A 198 0.05 -27.75 22.43
C ASN A 198 -0.41 -28.16 21.03
N ASP A 199 0.30 -27.71 19.99
CA ASP A 199 0.04 -28.07 18.59
C ASP A 199 1.33 -28.53 17.91
N GLY A 200 1.43 -29.83 17.64
CA GLY A 200 2.59 -30.43 17.01
C GLY A 200 2.89 -29.92 15.59
N SER A 201 2.00 -29.13 14.98
CA SER A 201 2.29 -28.45 13.71
C SER A 201 3.50 -27.50 13.81
N TRP A 202 3.76 -26.93 14.99
CA TRP A 202 4.87 -26.02 15.27
C TRP A 202 6.25 -26.68 15.26
N TRP A 203 6.34 -28.02 15.34
CA TRP A 203 7.63 -28.71 15.21
C TRP A 203 8.32 -28.46 13.87
N LYS A 204 7.56 -28.07 12.83
CA LYS A 204 8.14 -27.59 11.56
C LYS A 204 8.98 -26.33 11.77
N HIS A 205 8.43 -25.32 12.45
CA HIS A 205 9.14 -24.08 12.73
C HIS A 205 10.31 -24.30 13.68
N VAL A 206 10.15 -25.15 14.71
CA VAL A 206 11.27 -25.53 15.58
C VAL A 206 12.45 -26.09 14.77
N SER A 207 12.17 -26.97 13.81
CA SER A 207 13.18 -27.54 12.91
C SER A 207 13.87 -26.47 12.06
N GLU A 208 13.09 -25.60 11.40
CA GLU A 208 13.60 -24.50 10.56
C GLU A 208 14.50 -23.53 11.36
N VAL A 209 14.14 -23.23 12.61
CA VAL A 209 14.93 -22.34 13.47
C VAL A 209 16.21 -23.00 13.96
N TYR A 210 16.17 -24.30 14.30
CA TYR A 210 17.40 -25.03 14.62
C TYR A 210 18.37 -25.07 13.44
N GLU A 211 17.89 -25.25 12.20
CA GLU A 211 18.73 -25.14 11.00
C GLU A 211 19.37 -23.75 10.89
N LYS A 212 18.59 -22.69 11.10
CA LYS A 212 19.08 -21.29 11.11
C LYS A 212 20.14 -21.04 12.20
N LEU A 213 20.03 -21.72 13.35
CA LEU A 213 20.99 -21.66 14.45
C LEU A 213 22.20 -22.59 14.27
N GLY A 214 22.24 -23.42 13.22
CA GLY A 214 23.29 -24.40 12.97
C GLY A 214 23.23 -25.67 13.84
N MET A 215 22.08 -25.92 14.47
CA MET A 215 21.80 -27.04 15.37
C MET A 215 21.20 -28.21 14.58
N VAL A 216 22.05 -28.86 13.78
CA VAL A 216 21.61 -29.84 12.76
C VAL A 216 20.96 -31.08 13.36
N GLU A 217 21.47 -31.58 14.49
CA GLU A 217 20.93 -32.78 15.14
C GLU A 217 19.53 -32.51 15.70
N GLU A 218 19.36 -31.38 16.39
CA GLU A 218 18.10 -30.94 16.95
C GLU A 218 17.06 -30.61 15.87
N ALA A 219 17.51 -30.08 14.71
CA ALA A 219 16.65 -29.84 13.56
C ALA A 219 16.02 -31.14 13.02
N GLU A 220 16.81 -32.20 12.85
CA GLU A 220 16.33 -33.50 12.38
C GLU A 220 15.42 -34.18 13.43
N GLU A 221 15.72 -34.05 14.72
CA GLU A 221 14.82 -34.52 15.78
C GLU A 221 13.46 -33.82 15.75
N ALA A 222 13.45 -32.48 15.62
CA ALA A 222 12.23 -31.67 15.52
C ALA A 222 11.41 -32.05 14.27
N LYS A 223 12.08 -32.24 13.13
CA LYS A 223 11.44 -32.72 11.90
C LYS A 223 10.78 -34.10 12.08
N GLY A 224 11.47 -35.03 12.74
CA GLY A 224 10.91 -36.33 13.08
C GLY A 224 9.65 -36.25 13.97
N LYS A 225 9.57 -35.26 14.88
CA LYS A 225 8.36 -34.99 15.68
C LYS A 225 7.21 -34.45 14.81
N TYR A 226 7.50 -33.52 13.89
CA TYR A 226 6.52 -32.98 12.95
C TYR A 226 5.93 -34.07 12.04
N GLU A 227 6.76 -34.96 11.48
CA GLU A 227 6.31 -36.06 10.63
C GLU A 227 5.40 -37.05 11.36
N LYS A 228 5.71 -37.36 12.62
CA LYS A 228 4.86 -38.21 13.48
C LYS A 228 3.50 -37.56 13.72
N PHE A 229 3.47 -36.26 14.00
CA PHE A 229 2.23 -35.51 14.17
C PHE A 229 1.36 -35.52 12.91
N GLY A 230 1.96 -35.31 11.73
CA GLY A 230 1.25 -35.35 10.44
C GLY A 230 0.56 -36.69 10.17
N LYS A 231 1.20 -37.82 10.55
CA LYS A 231 0.61 -39.16 10.44
C LYS A 231 -0.62 -39.35 11.34
N ILE A 232 -0.57 -38.84 12.57
CA ILE A 232 -1.68 -38.96 13.55
C ILE A 232 -2.94 -38.21 13.09
N LYS A 233 -2.81 -37.10 12.35
CA LYS A 233 -3.97 -36.35 11.82
C LYS A 233 -4.62 -36.96 10.58
N MET A 234 -3.96 -37.93 9.92
CA MET A 234 -4.48 -38.58 8.70
C MET A 234 -5.27 -39.87 8.99
N ASP A 235 -5.21 -40.37 10.23
CA ASP A 235 -5.96 -41.52 10.74
C ASP A 235 -7.24 -41.06 11.49
#